data_AF-A0A7K3DNR7-F1
#
_entry.id   AF-A0A7K3DNR7-F1
#
_cell.length_a   1.000
_cell.length_b   1.000
_cell.length_c   1.000
_cell.angle_alpha   90.00
_cell.angle_beta   90.00
_cell.angle_gamma   90.00
#
_symmetry.space_group_name_H-M   'P 1'
#
loop_
_entity.id
_entity.type
_entity.pdbx_description
1 polymer ?
#
loop_
_entity_poly.entity_id
_entity_poly.type
_entity_poly.pdbx_seq_one_letter_code
_entity_poly.pdbx_strand_id
1 'polypeptide(L)'
;KSDPGIVPELPPKTESDHPAPLTREQASLYEAVVRESMAQIEAAEGIGRRGLVMKLLTSLKQICNHPAQYLKEAEDGRPRLAGRSGKLALLDELLDTIVAEDGSGGSVLVFTQYVSMAKLLATHLTTRGIASQLLHGGTPVSERERMVDRFQAGEVPVFLLSLKAAGTGLNLTRAGHVVHFDRWWNPAVEEQATDRAYRIGQTQPVQVHRLITEGTVEDRIAELLAGKRALADAVLGSGEAALTELSDRDLSDLVSLRRQTS
;
A
#
# COMPACT_ATOMS: atom_id res chain seq x y z
N LYS A 1 -41.90 -7.83 -10.54
CA LYS A 1 -41.56 -7.12 -11.80
C LYS A 1 -40.17 -6.55 -11.62
N SER A 2 -39.16 -7.17 -12.21
CA SER A 2 -37.78 -6.69 -12.27
C SER A 2 -37.54 -6.18 -13.70
N ASP A 3 -37.24 -4.90 -13.86
CA ASP A 3 -36.97 -4.31 -15.17
C ASP A 3 -35.66 -4.89 -15.75
N PRO A 4 -35.65 -5.42 -16.99
CA PRO A 4 -34.47 -6.12 -17.57
C PRO A 4 -33.26 -5.22 -17.90
N GLY A 5 -33.29 -3.94 -17.54
CA GLY A 5 -32.29 -2.94 -17.96
C GLY A 5 -31.61 -2.17 -16.82
N ILE A 6 -31.93 -2.46 -15.56
CA ILE A 6 -31.31 -1.79 -14.41
C ILE A 6 -30.08 -2.61 -14.01
N VAL A 7 -28.89 -2.03 -14.16
CA VAL A 7 -27.65 -2.60 -13.64
C VAL A 7 -27.82 -2.75 -12.12
N PRO A 8 -27.61 -3.94 -11.53
CA PRO A 8 -27.77 -4.12 -10.10
C PRO A 8 -26.85 -3.14 -9.36
N GLU A 9 -27.46 -2.39 -8.43
CA GLU A 9 -26.75 -1.45 -7.59
C GLU A 9 -25.72 -2.22 -6.76
N LEU A 10 -24.47 -1.73 -6.75
CA LEU A 10 -23.42 -2.35 -5.96
C LEU A 10 -23.72 -2.15 -4.46
N PRO A 11 -23.35 -3.11 -3.61
CA PRO A 11 -23.44 -2.94 -2.16
C PRO A 11 -22.59 -1.75 -1.70
N PRO A 12 -22.77 -1.24 -0.47
CA PRO A 12 -22.04 -0.07 -0.01
C PRO A 12 -20.52 -0.31 0.06
N LYS A 13 -19.75 0.72 -0.28
CA LYS A 13 -18.29 0.79 -0.07
C LYS A 13 -17.97 1.80 1.02
N THR A 14 -17.15 1.41 2.00
CA THR A 14 -16.66 2.31 3.06
C THR A 14 -15.14 2.39 2.97
N GLU A 15 -14.60 3.61 2.98
CA GLU A 15 -13.15 3.85 2.97
C GLU A 15 -12.71 4.44 4.31
N SER A 16 -11.60 3.95 4.86
CA SER A 16 -11.07 4.40 6.15
C SER A 16 -9.55 4.51 6.10
N ASP A 17 -9.04 5.65 6.55
CA ASP A 17 -7.61 5.86 6.77
C ASP A 17 -7.23 5.40 8.17
N HIS A 18 -6.19 4.58 8.24
CA HIS A 18 -5.65 4.05 9.49
C HIS A 18 -4.23 4.59 9.69
N PRO A 19 -4.05 5.55 10.61
CA PRO A 19 -2.74 6.08 10.91
C PRO A 19 -1.86 5.04 11.61
N ALA A 20 -0.62 4.89 11.16
CA ALA A 20 0.38 4.01 11.72
C ALA A 20 1.56 4.82 12.27
N PRO A 21 1.90 4.70 13.56
CA PRO A 21 3.07 5.36 14.11
C PRO A 21 4.36 4.69 13.61
N LEU A 22 5.43 5.46 13.44
CA LEU A 22 6.75 4.87 13.20
C LEU A 22 7.28 4.18 14.47
N THR A 23 7.96 3.05 14.30
CA THR A 23 8.83 2.52 15.35
C THR A 23 10.08 3.39 15.50
N ARG A 24 10.81 3.23 16.62
CA ARG A 24 12.10 3.93 16.82
C ARG A 24 13.12 3.64 15.72
N GLU A 25 13.14 2.39 15.25
CA GLU A 25 14.00 1.97 14.14
C GLU A 25 13.61 2.70 12.85
N GLN A 26 12.33 2.70 12.50
CA GLN A 26 11.85 3.38 11.29
C GLN A 26 12.12 4.89 11.36
N ALA A 27 11.86 5.55 12.49
CA ALA A 27 12.14 6.97 12.67
C ALA A 27 13.64 7.30 12.48
N SER A 28 14.52 6.49 13.08
CA SER A 28 15.97 6.67 12.96
C SER A 28 16.45 6.50 11.51
N LEU A 29 15.97 5.47 10.81
CA LEU A 29 16.27 5.25 9.39
C LEU A 29 15.74 6.39 8.52
N TYR A 30 14.51 6.81 8.78
CA TYR A 30 13.82 7.86 8.02
C TYR A 30 14.59 9.18 8.11
N GLU A 31 14.92 9.64 9.32
CA GLU A 31 15.67 10.88 9.54
C GLU A 31 17.07 10.83 8.92
N ALA A 32 17.77 9.70 9.03
CA ALA A 32 19.09 9.52 8.42
C ALA A 32 19.03 9.62 6.89
N VAL A 33 18.07 8.93 6.27
CA VAL A 33 17.88 8.93 4.81
C VAL A 33 17.49 10.31 4.29
N VAL A 34 16.60 11.03 4.98
CA VAL A 34 16.24 12.41 4.62
C VAL A 34 17.49 13.29 4.65
N ARG A 35 18.24 13.31 5.76
CA ARG A 35 19.41 14.16 5.93
C ARG A 35 20.47 13.91 4.86
N GLU A 36 20.80 12.64 4.62
CA GLU A 36 21.85 12.25 3.67
C GLU A 36 21.44 12.51 2.21
N SER A 37 20.17 12.23 1.87
CA SER A 37 19.69 12.43 0.50
C SER A 37 19.52 13.90 0.16
N MET A 38 19.02 14.73 1.09
CA MET A 38 18.86 16.17 0.85
C MET A 38 20.20 16.85 0.57
N ALA A 39 21.26 16.50 1.31
CA ALA A 39 22.61 17.01 1.05
C ALA A 39 23.12 16.66 -0.36
N GLN A 40 22.76 15.49 -0.90
CA GLN A 40 23.10 15.10 -2.28
C GLN A 40 22.23 15.82 -3.32
N ILE A 41 20.94 16.02 -3.01
CA ILE A 41 19.98 16.68 -3.89
C ILE A 41 20.33 18.16 -4.09
N GLU A 42 20.67 18.87 -3.01
CA GLU A 42 21.06 20.30 -3.04
C GLU A 42 22.33 20.54 -3.86
N ALA A 43 23.20 19.53 -3.98
CA ALA A 43 24.42 19.60 -4.77
C ALA A 43 24.24 19.14 -6.24
N ALA A 44 23.03 18.74 -6.63
CA ALA A 44 22.74 18.17 -7.94
C ALA A 44 21.73 19.00 -8.73
N GLU A 45 21.83 18.94 -10.06
CA GLU A 45 20.91 19.63 -10.97
C GLU A 45 20.33 18.69 -12.04
N GLY A 46 19.28 19.17 -12.70
CA GLY A 46 18.66 18.50 -13.85
C GLY A 46 18.26 17.05 -13.59
N ILE A 47 18.61 16.16 -14.52
CA ILE A 47 18.23 14.73 -14.47
C ILE A 47 18.85 14.02 -13.25
N GLY A 48 20.07 14.40 -12.85
CA GLY A 48 20.73 13.84 -11.67
C GLY A 48 19.94 14.13 -10.40
N ARG A 49 19.49 15.38 -10.23
CA ARG A 49 18.63 15.79 -9.12
C ARG A 49 17.33 15.00 -9.09
N ARG A 50 16.61 14.93 -10.22
CA ARG A 50 15.34 14.17 -10.33
C ARG A 50 15.51 12.71 -9.91
N GLY A 51 16.60 12.06 -10.32
CA GLY A 51 16.92 10.69 -9.93
C GLY A 51 17.14 10.53 -8.43
N LEU A 52 17.82 11.48 -7.79
CA LEU A 52 18.03 11.48 -6.33
C LEU A 52 16.73 11.68 -5.56
N VAL A 53 15.85 12.59 -6.02
CA VAL A 53 14.52 12.77 -5.40
C VAL A 53 13.70 11.49 -5.48
N MET A 54 13.65 10.82 -6.64
CA MET A 54 12.93 9.55 -6.79
C MET A 54 13.51 8.45 -5.87
N LYS A 55 14.84 8.40 -5.73
CA LYS A 55 15.52 7.47 -4.81
C LYS A 55 15.16 7.75 -3.35
N LEU A 56 15.14 9.03 -2.95
CA LEU A 56 14.71 9.45 -1.61
C LEU A 56 13.26 8.98 -1.36
N LEU A 57 12.31 9.38 -2.21
CA LEU A 57 10.90 9.03 -2.06
C LEU A 57 10.68 7.51 -1.99
N THR A 58 11.37 6.75 -2.85
CA THR A 58 11.33 5.28 -2.82
C THR A 58 11.83 4.73 -1.48
N SER A 59 12.95 5.26 -0.97
CA SER A 59 13.53 4.82 0.30
C SER A 59 12.60 5.10 1.48
N LEU A 60 12.01 6.30 1.52
CA LEU A 60 11.06 6.68 2.58
C LEU A 60 9.83 5.78 2.58
N LYS A 61 9.25 5.49 1.41
CA LYS A 61 8.12 4.55 1.29
C LYS A 61 8.47 3.16 1.80
N GLN A 62 9.67 2.65 1.47
CA GLN A 62 10.13 1.35 1.97
C GLN A 62 10.32 1.35 3.50
N ILE A 63 10.87 2.43 4.07
CA ILE A 63 11.03 2.56 5.52
C ILE A 63 9.67 2.61 6.23
N CYS A 64 8.72 3.40 5.70
CA CYS A 64 7.35 3.48 6.19
C CYS A 64 6.66 2.10 6.19
N ASN A 65 6.88 1.30 5.15
CA ASN A 65 6.38 -0.07 5.08
C ASN A 65 7.04 -0.99 6.11
N HIS A 66 8.36 -1.15 6.04
CA HIS A 66 9.12 -1.98 6.96
C HIS A 66 10.64 -1.78 6.84
N PRO A 67 11.42 -1.67 7.94
CA PRO A 67 12.89 -1.58 7.89
C PRO A 67 13.55 -2.69 7.06
N ALA A 68 13.15 -3.95 7.26
CA ALA A 68 13.60 -5.10 6.46
C ALA A 68 13.38 -4.95 4.93
N GLN A 69 12.38 -4.18 4.49
CA GLN A 69 12.19 -3.90 3.06
C GLN A 69 13.28 -2.96 2.54
N TYR A 70 13.54 -1.87 3.27
CA TYR A 70 14.57 -0.89 2.93
C TYR A 70 15.98 -1.48 3.03
N LEU A 71 16.24 -2.23 4.10
CA LEU A 71 17.53 -2.89 4.38
C LEU A 71 17.74 -4.17 3.55
N LYS A 72 16.73 -4.61 2.79
CA LYS A 72 16.76 -5.80 1.91
C LYS A 72 17.00 -7.14 2.63
N GLU A 73 16.61 -7.25 3.89
CA GLU A 73 16.82 -8.44 4.72
C GLU A 73 16.02 -9.68 4.25
N ALA A 74 15.07 -9.51 3.33
CA ALA A 74 14.36 -10.63 2.70
C ALA A 74 15.33 -11.60 1.99
N GLU A 75 16.48 -11.11 1.54
CA GLU A 75 17.51 -11.89 0.86
C GLU A 75 18.31 -12.78 1.85
N ASP A 76 18.29 -12.45 3.14
CA ASP A 76 19.04 -13.14 4.21
C ASP A 76 18.28 -14.32 4.85
N GLY A 77 17.11 -14.67 4.32
CA GLY A 77 16.38 -15.91 4.61
C GLY A 77 15.19 -15.75 5.56
N ARG A 78 15.41 -15.36 6.83
CA ARG A 78 14.33 -15.25 7.84
C ARG A 78 14.40 -13.93 8.62
N PRO A 79 14.00 -12.80 8.02
CA PRO A 79 14.02 -11.53 8.70
C PRO A 79 13.10 -11.56 9.92
N ARG A 80 13.52 -10.93 11.03
CA ARG A 80 12.62 -10.66 12.15
C ARG A 80 11.73 -9.49 11.75
N LEU A 81 10.43 -9.71 11.65
CA LEU A 81 9.48 -8.70 11.17
C LEU A 81 8.64 -8.08 12.30
N ALA A 82 8.14 -8.92 13.22
CA ALA A 82 7.28 -8.47 14.31
C ALA A 82 7.92 -7.32 15.13
N GLY A 83 7.12 -6.29 15.42
CA GLY A 83 7.50 -5.16 16.27
C GLY A 83 8.42 -4.11 15.62
N ARG A 84 8.78 -4.24 14.34
CA ARG A 84 9.67 -3.30 13.64
C ARG A 84 8.96 -2.32 12.72
N SER A 85 7.68 -2.53 12.43
CA SER A 85 6.87 -1.65 11.59
C SER A 85 5.50 -1.38 12.21
N GLY A 86 5.13 -0.10 12.30
CA GLY A 86 3.79 0.29 12.75
C GLY A 86 2.68 -0.16 11.78
N LYS A 87 2.92 -0.08 10.47
CA LYS A 87 1.97 -0.59 9.46
C LYS A 87 1.79 -2.10 9.57
N LEU A 88 2.85 -2.85 9.86
CA LEU A 88 2.74 -4.30 10.05
C LEU A 88 1.91 -4.63 11.30
N ALA A 89 2.12 -3.92 12.41
CA ALA A 89 1.33 -4.09 13.63
C ALA A 89 -0.16 -3.79 13.39
N LEU A 90 -0.45 -2.69 12.69
CA LEU A 90 -1.83 -2.32 12.34
C LEU A 90 -2.48 -3.29 11.35
N LEU A 91 -1.73 -3.78 10.36
CA LEU A 91 -2.19 -4.88 9.51
C LEU A 91 -2.50 -6.12 10.35
N ASP A 92 -1.68 -6.42 11.36
CA ASP A 92 -1.91 -7.57 12.21
C ASP A 92 -3.23 -7.47 12.98
N GLU A 93 -3.53 -6.31 13.55
CA GLU A 93 -4.80 -6.01 14.25
C GLU A 93 -6.02 -6.09 13.32
N LEU A 94 -5.90 -5.52 12.11
CA LEU A 94 -6.96 -5.59 11.11
C LEU A 94 -7.23 -7.04 10.70
N LEU A 95 -6.18 -7.81 10.41
CA LEU A 95 -6.33 -9.20 10.01
C LEU A 95 -6.92 -10.05 11.12
N ASP A 96 -6.54 -9.85 12.39
CA ASP A 96 -7.11 -10.61 13.51
C ASP A 96 -8.62 -10.40 13.65
N THR A 97 -9.10 -9.19 13.34
CA THR A 97 -10.53 -8.89 13.33
C THR A 97 -11.21 -9.49 12.10
N ILE A 98 -10.65 -9.25 10.91
CA ILE A 98 -11.26 -9.65 9.64
C ILE A 98 -11.33 -11.17 9.54
N VAL A 99 -10.24 -11.90 9.77
CA VAL A 99 -10.21 -13.36 9.58
C VAL A 99 -11.06 -14.13 10.61
N ALA A 100 -11.49 -13.45 11.67
CA ALA A 100 -12.43 -13.99 12.66
C ALA A 100 -13.90 -13.85 12.23
N GLU A 101 -14.20 -13.09 11.16
CA GLU A 101 -15.55 -12.99 10.61
C GLU A 101 -15.98 -14.28 9.90
N ASP A 102 -17.26 -14.64 10.04
CA ASP A 102 -17.82 -15.82 9.37
C ASP A 102 -18.04 -15.61 7.86
N GLY A 103 -17.96 -16.70 7.09
CA GLY A 103 -18.30 -16.72 5.67
C GLY A 103 -17.29 -15.98 4.78
N SER A 104 -17.79 -15.10 3.89
CA SER A 104 -16.94 -14.28 3.01
C SER A 104 -16.55 -12.93 3.62
N GLY A 105 -17.11 -12.54 4.76
CA GLY A 105 -16.71 -11.33 5.49
C GLY A 105 -15.23 -11.35 5.83
N GLY A 106 -14.70 -12.51 6.24
CA GLY A 106 -13.28 -12.67 6.59
C GLY A 106 -12.29 -12.81 5.43
N SER A 107 -12.69 -12.47 4.20
CA SER A 107 -11.81 -12.52 3.02
C SER A 107 -11.26 -11.14 2.67
N VAL A 108 -9.92 -11.03 2.54
CA VAL A 108 -9.21 -9.76 2.40
C VAL A 108 -8.18 -9.77 1.27
N LEU A 109 -8.17 -8.69 0.49
CA LEU A 109 -7.09 -8.37 -0.43
C LEU A 109 -6.10 -7.42 0.26
N VAL A 110 -4.80 -7.70 0.19
CA VAL A 110 -3.77 -6.78 0.69
C VAL A 110 -2.87 -6.36 -0.48
N PHE A 111 -2.90 -5.08 -0.80
CA PHE A 111 -2.15 -4.48 -1.90
C PHE A 111 -0.88 -3.79 -1.39
N THR A 112 0.20 -3.98 -2.13
CA THR A 112 1.46 -3.22 -1.99
C THR A 112 2.07 -2.96 -3.36
N GLN A 113 2.77 -1.84 -3.51
CA GLN A 113 3.55 -1.50 -4.70
C GLN A 113 4.73 -2.43 -4.93
N TYR A 114 5.22 -3.07 -3.87
CA TYR A 114 6.52 -3.72 -3.88
C TYR A 114 6.40 -5.23 -3.71
N VAL A 115 6.88 -5.97 -4.71
CA VAL A 115 6.99 -7.44 -4.63
C VAL A 115 7.84 -7.88 -3.43
N SER A 116 8.89 -7.13 -3.09
CA SER A 116 9.72 -7.42 -1.91
C SER A 116 8.91 -7.33 -0.62
N MET A 117 8.07 -6.29 -0.46
CA MET A 117 7.19 -6.19 0.71
C MET A 117 6.14 -7.30 0.71
N ALA A 118 5.54 -7.61 -0.44
CA ALA A 118 4.55 -8.68 -0.54
C ALA A 118 5.12 -10.05 -0.10
N LYS A 119 6.40 -10.32 -0.40
CA LYS A 119 7.11 -11.52 0.08
C LYS A 119 7.36 -11.50 1.59
N LEU A 120 7.72 -10.33 2.15
CA LEU A 120 7.85 -10.17 3.60
C LEU A 120 6.52 -10.42 4.31
N LEU A 121 5.42 -9.86 3.78
CA LEU A 121 4.07 -10.10 4.30
C LEU A 121 3.69 -11.58 4.22
N ALA A 122 3.94 -12.26 3.10
CA ALA A 122 3.67 -13.70 2.97
C ALA A 122 4.44 -14.54 4.01
N THR A 123 5.71 -14.18 4.24
CA THR A 123 6.54 -14.83 5.27
C THR A 123 5.96 -14.58 6.66
N HIS A 124 5.60 -13.34 6.98
CA HIS A 124 4.99 -12.95 8.25
C HIS A 124 3.68 -13.72 8.51
N LEU A 125 2.76 -13.74 7.54
CA LEU A 125 1.49 -14.45 7.66
C LEU A 125 1.69 -15.95 7.86
N THR A 126 2.67 -16.54 7.20
CA THR A 126 3.05 -17.95 7.42
C THR A 126 3.50 -18.19 8.86
N THR A 127 4.31 -17.29 9.44
CA THR A 127 4.72 -17.40 10.86
C THR A 127 3.57 -17.20 11.84
N ARG A 128 2.54 -16.44 11.44
CA ARG A 128 1.30 -16.25 12.21
C ARG A 128 0.29 -17.40 12.03
N GLY A 129 0.55 -18.35 11.14
CA GLY A 129 -0.39 -19.42 10.81
C GLY A 129 -1.62 -18.95 10.01
N ILE A 130 -1.56 -17.77 9.37
CA ILE A 130 -2.63 -17.23 8.55
C ILE A 130 -2.42 -17.70 7.11
N ALA A 131 -3.34 -18.54 6.62
CA ALA A 131 -3.31 -19.01 5.25
C ALA A 131 -3.42 -17.83 4.27
N SER A 132 -2.49 -17.75 3.32
CA SER A 132 -2.44 -16.66 2.35
C SER A 132 -1.85 -17.13 1.03
N GLN A 133 -2.04 -16.34 -0.01
CA GLN A 133 -1.39 -16.53 -1.30
C GLN A 133 -0.93 -15.20 -1.89
N LEU A 134 0.08 -15.23 -2.77
CA LEU A 134 0.71 -14.03 -3.31
C LEU A 134 0.69 -14.02 -4.84
N LEU A 135 0.02 -13.04 -5.43
CA LEU A 135 0.04 -12.77 -6.87
C LEU A 135 0.92 -11.56 -7.16
N HIS A 136 1.93 -11.78 -8.00
CA HIS A 136 2.84 -10.72 -8.47
C HIS A 136 3.12 -10.82 -9.97
N GLY A 137 3.82 -9.83 -10.53
CA GLY A 137 4.03 -9.71 -11.98
C GLY A 137 4.75 -10.90 -12.64
N GLY A 138 5.51 -11.67 -11.86
CA GLY A 138 6.21 -12.88 -12.31
C GLY A 138 5.38 -14.18 -12.21
N THR A 139 4.13 -14.10 -11.73
CA THR A 139 3.25 -15.27 -11.62
C THR A 139 2.81 -15.71 -13.03
N PRO A 140 2.99 -16.99 -13.43
CA PRO A 140 2.51 -17.50 -14.72
C PRO A 140 1.00 -17.31 -14.88
N VAL A 141 0.54 -17.08 -16.11
CA VAL A 141 -0.89 -16.79 -16.39
C VAL A 141 -1.81 -17.91 -15.91
N SER A 142 -1.47 -19.17 -16.20
CA SER A 142 -2.24 -20.34 -15.77
C SER A 142 -2.34 -20.48 -14.25
N GLU A 143 -1.32 -20.01 -13.52
CA GLU A 143 -1.34 -20.05 -12.05
C GLU A 143 -2.21 -18.93 -11.47
N ARG A 144 -2.27 -17.77 -12.14
CA ARG A 144 -3.13 -16.66 -11.69
C ARG A 144 -4.60 -17.05 -11.64
N GLU A 145 -5.09 -17.72 -12.68
CA GLU A 145 -6.48 -18.18 -12.74
C GLU A 145 -6.79 -19.13 -11.58
N ARG A 146 -5.92 -20.11 -11.34
CA ARG A 146 -6.05 -21.03 -10.20
C ARG A 146 -6.07 -20.31 -8.86
N MET A 147 -5.18 -19.33 -8.67
CA MET A 147 -5.16 -18.55 -7.43
C MET A 147 -6.46 -17.75 -7.24
N VAL A 148 -6.98 -17.14 -8.31
CA VAL A 148 -8.29 -16.46 -8.27
C VAL A 148 -9.39 -17.44 -7.89
N ASP A 149 -9.44 -18.60 -8.52
CA ASP A 149 -10.46 -19.62 -8.25
C ASP A 149 -10.39 -20.09 -6.79
N ARG A 150 -9.19 -20.38 -6.27
CA ARG A 150 -8.97 -20.77 -4.87
C ARG A 150 -9.42 -19.68 -3.88
N PHE A 151 -9.13 -18.43 -4.19
CA PHE A 151 -9.58 -17.31 -3.35
C PHE A 151 -11.11 -17.20 -3.39
N GLN A 152 -11.73 -17.21 -4.58
CA GLN A 152 -13.17 -17.12 -4.74
C GLN A 152 -13.92 -18.29 -4.07
N ALA A 153 -13.32 -19.49 -4.07
CA ALA A 153 -13.81 -20.68 -3.36
C ALA A 153 -13.67 -20.59 -1.83
N GLY A 154 -12.88 -19.64 -1.32
CA GLY A 154 -12.67 -19.46 0.12
C GLY A 154 -11.61 -20.37 0.73
N GLU A 155 -10.69 -20.90 -0.07
CA GLU A 155 -9.62 -21.78 0.43
C GLU A 155 -8.56 -21.02 1.24
N VAL A 156 -8.42 -19.71 1.03
CA VAL A 156 -7.50 -18.84 1.77
C VAL A 156 -8.19 -17.52 2.11
N PRO A 157 -8.04 -17.01 3.35
CA PRO A 157 -8.65 -15.75 3.77
C PRO A 157 -7.91 -14.53 3.23
N VAL A 158 -6.59 -14.61 3.00
CA VAL A 158 -5.77 -13.46 2.58
C VAL A 158 -5.19 -13.65 1.18
N PHE A 159 -5.43 -12.69 0.29
CA PHE A 159 -4.78 -12.62 -1.01
C PHE A 159 -3.87 -11.38 -1.07
N LEU A 160 -2.56 -11.60 -1.11
CA LEU A 160 -1.56 -10.55 -1.28
C LEU A 160 -1.36 -10.24 -2.78
N LEU A 161 -1.37 -8.97 -3.16
CA LEU A 161 -1.22 -8.55 -4.55
C LEU A 161 -0.18 -7.43 -4.70
N SER A 162 0.75 -7.61 -5.64
CA SER A 162 1.62 -6.53 -6.10
C SER A 162 1.14 -5.99 -7.45
N LEU A 163 0.85 -4.68 -7.54
CA LEU A 163 0.05 -4.12 -8.63
C LEU A 163 0.67 -4.07 -10.03
N LYS A 164 1.97 -4.36 -10.21
CA LYS A 164 2.50 -4.63 -11.55
C LYS A 164 1.89 -5.88 -12.20
N ALA A 165 1.16 -6.69 -11.44
CA ALA A 165 0.42 -7.84 -11.92
C ALA A 165 -1.03 -7.51 -12.36
N ALA A 166 -1.54 -6.31 -12.05
CA ALA A 166 -2.98 -6.00 -12.03
C ALA A 166 -3.56 -5.46 -13.35
N GLY A 167 -2.81 -5.51 -14.45
CA GLY A 167 -3.33 -5.23 -15.80
C GLY A 167 -4.30 -6.29 -16.34
N THR A 168 -4.60 -7.34 -15.57
CA THR A 168 -5.23 -8.58 -16.07
C THR A 168 -6.74 -8.72 -15.80
N GLY A 169 -7.45 -7.67 -15.36
CA GLY A 169 -8.92 -7.77 -15.29
C GLY A 169 -9.48 -8.65 -14.16
N LEU A 170 -8.69 -8.97 -13.11
CA LEU A 170 -9.04 -9.95 -12.08
C LEU A 170 -10.42 -9.68 -11.45
N ASN A 171 -11.17 -10.74 -11.18
CA ASN A 171 -12.45 -10.71 -10.49
C ASN A 171 -12.29 -11.33 -9.09
N LEU A 172 -12.33 -10.49 -8.05
CA LEU A 172 -12.03 -10.87 -6.66
C LEU A 172 -13.18 -10.50 -5.72
N THR A 173 -14.42 -10.68 -6.19
CA THR A 173 -15.65 -10.27 -5.51
C THR A 173 -15.93 -11.01 -4.20
N ARG A 174 -15.19 -12.06 -3.85
CA ARG A 174 -15.29 -12.65 -2.51
C ARG A 174 -14.78 -11.71 -1.42
N ALA A 175 -13.84 -10.82 -1.73
CA ALA A 175 -13.24 -9.96 -0.73
C ALA A 175 -14.26 -8.97 -0.15
N GLY A 176 -14.55 -9.09 1.14
CA GLY A 176 -15.25 -8.07 1.92
C GLY A 176 -14.33 -6.93 2.34
N HIS A 177 -13.01 -7.17 2.33
CA HIS A 177 -12.02 -6.19 2.75
C HIS A 177 -10.91 -5.97 1.72
N VAL A 178 -10.45 -4.73 1.61
CA VAL A 178 -9.29 -4.33 0.81
C VAL A 178 -8.36 -3.49 1.68
N VAL A 179 -7.12 -3.92 1.86
CA VAL A 179 -6.09 -3.19 2.58
C VAL A 179 -5.05 -2.67 1.59
N HIS A 180 -4.92 -1.35 1.49
CA HIS A 180 -3.80 -0.69 0.83
C HIS A 180 -2.68 -0.48 1.86
N PHE A 181 -1.71 -1.39 1.84
CA PHE A 181 -0.58 -1.37 2.78
C PHE A 181 0.35 -0.18 2.53
N ASP A 182 0.52 0.19 1.26
CA ASP A 182 1.19 1.43 0.85
C ASP A 182 0.38 2.18 -0.19
N ARG A 183 0.54 3.51 -0.22
CA ARG A 183 -0.29 4.40 -1.03
C ARG A 183 0.31 4.63 -2.41
N TRP A 184 -0.54 4.54 -3.43
CA TRP A 184 -0.30 5.22 -4.69
C TRP A 184 -0.73 6.67 -4.53
N TRP A 185 0.15 7.61 -4.85
CA TRP A 185 -0.24 9.02 -4.77
C TRP A 185 -1.14 9.46 -5.92
N ASN A 186 -1.26 8.64 -6.97
CA ASN A 186 -2.31 8.77 -7.97
C ASN A 186 -3.53 7.92 -7.56
N PRO A 187 -4.65 8.54 -7.14
CA PRO A 187 -5.85 7.84 -6.69
C PRO A 187 -6.44 6.88 -7.73
N ALA A 188 -6.29 7.18 -9.03
CA ALA A 188 -6.83 6.31 -10.09
C ALA A 188 -6.20 4.91 -10.08
N VAL A 189 -4.93 4.80 -9.66
CA VAL A 189 -4.25 3.50 -9.56
C VAL A 189 -4.77 2.70 -8.36
N GLU A 190 -5.05 3.38 -7.24
CA GLU A 190 -5.63 2.78 -6.04
C GLU A 190 -7.10 2.38 -6.23
N GLU A 191 -7.86 3.21 -6.94
CA GLU A 191 -9.25 2.92 -7.33
C GLU A 191 -9.31 1.69 -8.23
N GLN A 192 -8.44 1.60 -9.26
CA GLN A 192 -8.36 0.43 -10.12
C GLN A 192 -8.03 -0.87 -9.34
N ALA A 193 -7.23 -0.77 -8.27
CA ALA A 193 -6.95 -1.90 -7.39
C ALA A 193 -8.20 -2.30 -6.58
N THR A 194 -8.91 -1.32 -6.04
CA THR A 194 -10.13 -1.49 -5.27
C THR A 194 -11.27 -2.06 -6.12
N ASP A 195 -11.41 -1.62 -7.37
CA ASP A 195 -12.39 -2.09 -8.36
C ASP A 195 -12.25 -3.59 -8.69
N ARG A 196 -11.14 -4.25 -8.30
CA ARG A 196 -11.00 -5.70 -8.43
C ARG A 196 -11.93 -6.46 -7.47
N ALA A 197 -12.20 -5.89 -6.30
CA ALA A 197 -13.17 -6.40 -5.33
C ALA A 197 -14.54 -5.72 -5.48
N TYR A 198 -14.55 -4.41 -5.74
CA TYR A 198 -15.76 -3.60 -5.85
C TYR A 198 -16.25 -3.50 -7.31
N ARG A 199 -16.84 -4.59 -7.81
CA ARG A 199 -17.37 -4.68 -9.19
C ARG A 199 -18.61 -5.54 -9.28
N ILE A 200 -19.25 -5.53 -10.46
CA ILE A 200 -20.41 -6.38 -10.78
C ILE A 200 -20.09 -7.83 -10.39
N GLY A 201 -20.99 -8.43 -9.60
CA GLY A 201 -20.80 -9.75 -8.98
C GLY A 201 -20.43 -9.71 -7.50
N GLN A 202 -20.15 -8.53 -6.95
CA GLN A 202 -20.04 -8.30 -5.51
C GLN A 202 -21.43 -8.31 -4.87
N THR A 203 -21.58 -9.05 -3.78
CA THR A 203 -22.84 -9.23 -3.07
C THR A 203 -22.79 -8.76 -1.63
N GLN A 204 -21.63 -8.32 -1.15
CA GLN A 204 -21.42 -7.87 0.22
C GLN A 204 -20.80 -6.46 0.28
N PRO A 205 -21.04 -5.71 1.38
CA PRO A 205 -20.34 -4.46 1.62
C PRO A 205 -18.82 -4.64 1.53
N VAL A 206 -18.13 -3.64 0.99
CA VAL A 206 -16.67 -3.65 0.88
C VAL A 206 -16.06 -2.58 1.78
N GLN A 207 -15.17 -2.99 2.68
CA GLN A 207 -14.40 -2.11 3.54
C GLN A 207 -12.99 -1.91 2.98
N VAL A 208 -12.61 -0.67 2.72
CA VAL A 208 -11.29 -0.29 2.20
C VAL A 208 -10.49 0.38 3.30
N HIS A 209 -9.34 -0.20 3.64
CA HIS A 209 -8.45 0.24 4.71
C HIS A 209 -7.16 0.79 4.07
N ARG A 210 -6.81 2.04 4.37
CA ARG A 210 -5.61 2.68 3.82
C ARG A 210 -4.65 2.95 4.96
N LEU A 211 -3.49 2.29 4.96
CA LEU A 211 -2.50 2.48 6.03
C LEU A 211 -1.61 3.68 5.69
N ILE A 212 -1.51 4.65 6.61
CA ILE A 212 -0.76 5.89 6.39
C ILE A 212 0.22 6.08 7.56
N THR A 213 1.50 6.26 7.27
CA THR A 213 2.49 6.46 8.32
C THR A 213 2.50 7.91 8.79
N GLU A 214 2.11 8.14 10.04
CA GLU A 214 1.93 9.48 10.61
C GLU A 214 3.21 10.32 10.63
N GLY A 215 3.08 11.62 10.39
CA GLY A 215 4.20 12.56 10.47
C GLY A 215 5.24 12.42 9.36
N THR A 216 5.01 11.53 8.39
CA THR A 216 5.92 11.26 7.27
C THR A 216 5.45 11.93 5.97
N VAL A 217 6.22 11.70 4.90
CA VAL A 217 5.84 12.03 3.53
C VAL A 217 4.48 11.44 3.12
N GLU A 218 4.08 10.27 3.63
CA GLU A 218 2.78 9.67 3.30
C GLU A 218 1.62 10.52 3.83
N ASP A 219 1.71 10.93 5.09
CA ASP A 219 0.74 11.77 5.79
C ASP A 219 0.64 13.16 5.14
N ARG A 220 1.79 13.79 4.85
CA ARG A 220 1.84 15.08 4.15
C ARG A 220 1.21 15.03 2.76
N ILE A 221 1.41 13.94 2.02
CA ILE A 221 0.79 13.80 0.70
C ILE A 221 -0.72 13.57 0.84
N ALA A 222 -1.18 12.81 1.82
CA ALA A 222 -2.60 12.66 2.10
C ALA A 222 -3.26 14.03 2.41
N GLU A 223 -2.63 14.85 3.26
CA GLU A 223 -3.09 16.23 3.54
C GLU A 223 -3.11 17.12 2.29
N LEU A 224 -2.07 17.04 1.45
CA LEU A 224 -1.98 17.81 0.21
C LEU A 224 -3.14 17.46 -0.75
N LEU A 225 -3.42 16.17 -0.92
CA LEU A 225 -4.52 15.67 -1.76
C LEU A 225 -5.88 16.11 -1.21
N ALA A 226 -6.07 16.12 0.11
CA ALA A 226 -7.29 16.61 0.74
C ALA A 226 -7.48 18.14 0.59
N GLY A 227 -6.38 18.90 0.58
CA GLY A 227 -6.39 20.36 0.56
C GLY A 227 -6.61 21.04 -0.81
N LYS A 228 -6.79 20.29 -1.91
CA LYS A 228 -6.98 20.80 -3.29
C LYS A 228 -5.98 21.91 -3.70
N ARG A 229 -4.67 21.65 -3.51
CA ARG A 229 -3.59 22.59 -3.88
C ARG A 229 -3.07 22.32 -5.30
N ALA A 230 -2.40 23.29 -5.93
CA ALA A 230 -1.80 23.10 -7.26
C ALA A 230 -0.81 21.91 -7.33
N LEU A 231 -0.07 21.66 -6.24
CA LEU A 231 0.78 20.47 -6.13
C LEU A 231 -0.04 19.16 -6.12
N ALA A 232 -1.24 19.18 -5.54
CA ALA A 232 -2.14 18.03 -5.57
C ALA A 232 -2.54 17.73 -7.02
N ASP A 233 -2.95 18.72 -7.80
CA ASP A 233 -3.30 18.53 -9.22
C ASP A 233 -2.14 17.94 -10.03
N ALA A 234 -0.91 18.39 -9.76
CA ALA A 234 0.29 17.84 -10.39
C ALA A 234 0.56 16.38 -10.00
N VAL A 235 0.40 16.03 -8.73
CA VAL A 235 0.53 14.66 -8.22
C VAL A 235 -0.58 13.74 -8.75
N LEU A 236 -1.80 14.25 -8.90
CA LEU A 236 -2.92 13.53 -9.54
C LEU A 236 -2.61 13.22 -11.01
N GLY A 237 -2.01 14.16 -11.74
CA GLY A 237 -1.70 13.99 -13.16
C GLY A 237 -0.44 13.16 -13.46
N SER A 238 0.65 13.41 -12.73
CA SER A 238 1.98 12.85 -13.03
C SER A 238 2.58 11.98 -11.91
N GLY A 239 1.84 11.78 -10.82
CA GLY A 239 2.27 10.93 -9.70
C GLY A 239 3.50 11.48 -8.99
N GLU A 240 4.43 10.59 -8.64
CA GLU A 240 5.67 10.93 -7.94
C GLU A 240 6.58 11.86 -8.76
N ALA A 241 6.46 11.85 -10.10
CA ALA A 241 7.28 12.69 -10.96
C ALA A 241 7.05 14.19 -10.69
N ALA A 242 5.84 14.59 -10.30
CA ALA A 242 5.52 15.96 -9.88
C ALA A 242 6.42 16.44 -8.74
N LEU A 243 6.74 15.54 -7.80
CA LEU A 243 7.51 15.87 -6.61
C LEU A 243 8.99 16.09 -6.93
N THR A 244 9.47 15.60 -8.07
CA THR A 244 10.85 15.81 -8.51
C THR A 244 11.11 17.25 -8.96
N GLU A 245 10.06 18.03 -9.26
CA GLU A 245 10.15 19.43 -9.66
C GLU A 245 10.03 20.42 -8.48
N LEU A 246 9.85 19.93 -7.25
CA LEU A 246 9.81 20.78 -6.06
C LEU A 246 11.15 21.48 -5.83
N SER A 247 11.11 22.70 -5.27
CA SER A 247 12.30 23.35 -4.74
C SER A 247 12.90 22.53 -3.59
N ASP A 248 14.19 22.70 -3.29
CA ASP A 248 14.83 21.94 -2.20
C ASP A 248 14.17 22.25 -0.85
N ARG A 249 13.72 23.49 -0.65
CA ARG A 249 12.94 23.89 0.52
C ARG A 249 11.61 23.14 0.59
N ASP A 250 10.82 23.15 -0.48
CA ASP A 250 9.50 22.50 -0.47
C ASP A 250 9.64 20.99 -0.35
N LEU A 251 10.67 20.41 -0.96
CA LEU A 251 10.98 19.00 -0.82
C LEU A 251 11.40 18.66 0.62
N SER A 252 12.30 19.44 1.21
CA SER A 252 12.69 19.28 2.62
C SER A 252 11.48 19.35 3.55
N ASP A 253 10.61 20.34 3.35
CA ASP A 253 9.38 20.47 4.11
C ASP A 253 8.46 19.26 3.88
N LEU A 254 8.36 18.74 2.66
CA LEU A 254 7.54 17.57 2.33
C LEU A 254 8.06 16.27 2.96
N VAL A 255 9.38 16.08 3.06
CA VAL A 255 9.96 14.79 3.50
C VAL A 255 10.39 14.80 4.97
N SER A 256 10.45 15.95 5.63
CA SER A 256 10.89 16.03 7.03
C SER A 256 9.86 15.43 7.98
N LEU A 257 10.34 14.58 8.89
CA LEU A 257 9.54 13.99 9.95
C LEU A 257 8.96 15.08 10.85
N ARG A 258 7.65 15.07 11.06
CA ARG A 258 7.01 15.98 12.01
C ARG A 258 7.21 15.44 13.42
N ARG A 259 7.62 16.30 14.34
CA ARG A 259 7.54 15.98 15.78
C ARG A 259 6.06 15.91 16.13
N GLN A 260 5.61 14.78 16.66
CA GLN A 260 4.30 14.70 17.29
C GLN A 260 4.30 15.71 18.45
N THR A 261 3.49 16.76 18.35
CA THR A 261 3.17 17.59 19.49
C THR A 261 2.40 16.72 20.46
N SER A 262 3.06 16.32 21.55
CA SER A 262 2.44 15.68 22.70
C SER A 262 1.38 16.58 23.34
#